data_AF-A0A2V1IXF0-F1
#
_entry.id   AF-A0A2V1IXF0-F1
#
_cell.length_a   1.000
_cell.length_b   1.000
_cell.length_c   1.000
_cell.angle_alpha   90.00
_cell.angle_beta   90.00
_cell.angle_gamma   90.00
#
_symmetry.space_group_name_H-M   'P 1'
#
loop_
_entity.id
_entity.type
_entity.pdbx_description
1 polymer ?
#
loop_
_entity_poly.entity_id
_entity_poly.type
_entity_poly.pdbx_seq_one_letter_code
_entity_poly.pdbx_strand_id
1 'polypeptide(L)'
;MVGNHIICHRRRIPARTEPWRHAINQKDRMAMNRPHTTNCAAAILAAILIIISATSCRKGGINGDLDGQWRVITVENLDDNTVSEPYTLFYCLYLHTANLTNPGVKATANMTYDKTDRRLTLEFPYGTDQLAPWGIYASPTIFKIEHLNHQTLVVTSDKARITMKKF
;
A
#
# COMPACT_ATOMS: atom_id res chain seq x y z
N MET A 1 4.86 -30.55 -113.60
CA MET A 1 4.58 -29.13 -113.91
C MET A 1 3.97 -28.49 -112.67
N VAL A 2 4.65 -27.45 -112.17
CA VAL A 2 4.16 -26.28 -111.39
C VAL A 2 2.94 -26.53 -110.49
N GLY A 3 3.01 -26.57 -109.15
CA GLY A 3 3.57 -25.57 -108.25
C GLY A 3 2.44 -24.68 -107.71
N ASN A 4 2.12 -24.77 -106.41
CA ASN A 4 1.61 -23.63 -105.64
C ASN A 4 1.64 -23.92 -104.12
N HIS A 5 2.64 -23.37 -103.47
CA HIS A 5 2.70 -23.17 -102.03
C HIS A 5 1.88 -21.93 -101.66
N ILE A 6 0.95 -22.06 -100.73
CA ILE A 6 0.30 -20.90 -100.08
C ILE A 6 0.89 -20.75 -98.68
N ILE A 7 1.69 -19.69 -98.52
CA ILE A 7 2.29 -19.24 -97.27
C ILE A 7 1.25 -18.38 -96.55
N CYS A 8 0.71 -18.85 -95.43
CA CYS A 8 -0.16 -18.05 -94.57
C CYS A 8 0.68 -17.32 -93.52
N HIS A 9 0.81 -16.00 -93.67
CA HIS A 9 1.49 -15.09 -92.75
C HIS A 9 0.83 -15.07 -91.36
N ARG A 10 1.58 -15.45 -90.32
CA ARG A 10 1.23 -15.25 -88.92
C ARG A 10 1.50 -13.79 -88.54
N ARG A 11 0.45 -12.96 -88.39
CA ARG A 11 0.61 -11.60 -87.84
C ARG A 11 0.98 -11.69 -86.36
N ARG A 12 2.12 -11.10 -85.97
CA ARG A 12 2.44 -10.82 -84.56
C ARG A 12 1.55 -9.67 -84.08
N ILE A 13 0.75 -9.91 -83.07
CA ILE A 13 0.07 -8.86 -82.30
C ILE A 13 1.11 -8.26 -81.34
N PRO A 14 1.35 -6.94 -81.31
CA PRO A 14 2.21 -6.35 -80.30
C PRO A 14 1.55 -6.43 -78.93
N ALA A 15 2.32 -6.82 -77.91
CA ALA A 15 1.88 -6.83 -76.52
C ALA A 15 1.50 -5.41 -76.09
N ARG A 16 0.23 -5.19 -75.77
CA ARG A 16 -0.26 -3.97 -75.12
C ARG A 16 0.26 -3.98 -73.69
N THR A 17 1.18 -3.08 -73.35
CA THR A 17 1.57 -2.82 -71.96
C THR A 17 0.40 -2.12 -71.27
N GLU A 18 -0.22 -2.79 -70.30
CA GLU A 18 -1.28 -2.20 -69.49
C GLU A 18 -0.68 -1.17 -68.51
N PRO A 19 -1.08 0.13 -68.55
CA PRO A 19 -0.52 1.18 -67.70
C PRO A 19 -0.87 1.02 -66.21
N TRP A 20 -1.82 0.14 -65.88
CA TRP A 20 -2.43 0.04 -64.56
C TRP A 20 -1.56 -0.67 -63.52
N ARG A 21 -0.50 -1.38 -63.93
CA ARG A 21 0.40 -2.08 -63.00
C ARG A 21 1.25 -1.16 -62.12
N HIS A 22 1.40 0.12 -62.49
CA HIS A 22 2.16 1.09 -61.69
C HIS A 22 1.31 1.88 -60.69
N ALA A 23 -0.01 1.97 -60.89
CA ALA A 23 -0.89 2.75 -60.01
C ALA A 23 -1.19 2.05 -58.66
N ILE A 24 -1.08 0.71 -58.61
CA ILE A 24 -1.35 -0.06 -57.39
C ILE A 24 -0.25 0.13 -56.34
N ASN A 25 0.98 0.45 -56.75
CA ASN A 25 2.12 0.52 -55.82
C ASN A 25 2.25 1.86 -55.07
N GLN A 26 1.45 2.89 -55.41
CA GLN A 26 1.57 4.20 -54.75
C GLN A 26 0.60 4.35 -53.57
N LYS A 27 -0.60 3.75 -53.62
CA LYS A 27 -1.56 3.77 -52.50
C LYS A 27 -1.03 2.97 -51.30
N ASP A 28 -0.35 1.86 -51.56
CA ASP A 28 0.19 0.98 -50.51
C ASP A 28 1.46 1.56 -49.85
N ARG A 29 2.21 2.42 -50.56
CA ARG A 29 3.38 3.10 -50.00
C ARG A 29 3.03 4.26 -49.05
N MET A 30 1.84 4.84 -49.16
CA MET A 30 1.41 5.91 -48.25
C MET A 30 0.76 5.38 -46.96
N ALA A 31 0.43 4.09 -46.88
CA ALA A 31 -0.12 3.48 -45.67
C ALA A 31 0.96 3.07 -44.65
N MET A 32 2.22 2.95 -45.07
CA MET A 32 3.33 2.47 -44.24
C MET A 32 4.15 3.60 -43.60
N ASN A 33 3.49 4.67 -43.14
CA ASN A 33 4.16 5.66 -42.31
C ASN A 33 3.20 6.36 -41.34
N ARG A 34 2.33 5.59 -40.68
CA ARG A 34 1.81 6.02 -39.38
C ARG A 34 2.83 5.58 -38.34
N PRO A 35 3.58 6.50 -37.72
CA PRO A 35 4.52 6.10 -36.69
C PRO A 35 3.74 5.40 -35.57
N HIS A 36 4.27 4.28 -35.09
CA HIS A 36 3.78 3.56 -33.90
C HIS A 36 3.86 4.41 -32.59
N THR A 37 4.12 5.71 -32.69
CA THR A 37 4.38 6.64 -31.58
C THR A 37 3.21 6.73 -30.61
N THR A 38 1.96 6.64 -31.07
CA THR A 38 0.76 6.65 -30.23
C THR A 38 0.64 5.42 -29.33
N ASN A 39 1.08 4.25 -29.82
CA ASN A 39 1.03 2.99 -29.06
C ASN A 39 2.19 2.89 -28.05
N CYS A 40 3.36 3.41 -28.39
CA CYS A 40 4.50 3.48 -27.48
C CYS A 40 4.23 4.41 -26.29
N ALA A 41 3.66 5.59 -26.53
CA ALA A 41 3.33 6.53 -25.46
C ALA A 41 2.28 5.96 -24.49
N ALA A 42 1.25 5.29 -25.02
CA ALA A 42 0.23 4.62 -24.20
C ALA A 42 0.81 3.45 -23.40
N ALA A 43 1.70 2.65 -23.99
CA ALA A 43 2.38 1.56 -23.30
C ALA A 43 3.31 2.05 -22.18
N ILE A 44 4.05 3.14 -22.42
CA ILE A 44 4.90 3.79 -21.41
C ILE A 44 4.05 4.34 -20.27
N LEU A 45 2.94 5.02 -20.56
CA LEU A 45 2.03 5.54 -19.55
C LEU A 45 1.42 4.41 -18.70
N ALA A 46 0.99 3.32 -19.33
CA ALA A 46 0.46 2.14 -18.64
C ALA A 46 1.52 1.48 -17.74
N ALA A 47 2.76 1.35 -18.21
CA ALA A 47 3.86 0.81 -17.41
C ALA A 47 4.16 1.70 -16.20
N ILE A 48 4.16 3.03 -16.36
CA ILE A 48 4.34 3.98 -15.26
C ILE A 48 3.23 3.84 -14.22
N LEU A 49 1.95 3.73 -14.64
CA LEU A 49 0.82 3.55 -13.73
C LEU A 49 0.88 2.24 -12.93
N ILE A 50 1.36 1.15 -13.55
CA ILE A 50 1.55 -0.14 -12.89
C ILE A 50 2.70 -0.07 -11.86
N ILE A 51 3.79 0.64 -12.18
CA ILE A 51 4.91 0.82 -11.25
C ILE A 51 4.50 1.70 -10.06
N ILE A 52 3.71 2.76 -10.31
CA ILE A 52 3.21 3.63 -9.24
C ILE A 52 2.24 2.90 -8.32
N SER A 53 1.36 2.04 -8.85
CA SER A 53 0.42 1.28 -8.00
C SER A 53 1.15 0.23 -7.14
N ALA A 54 2.21 -0.38 -7.65
CA ALA A 54 3.02 -1.36 -6.91
C ALA A 54 3.89 -0.76 -5.79
N THR A 55 4.26 0.52 -5.87
CA THR A 55 5.07 1.19 -4.82
C THR A 55 4.24 1.77 -3.68
N SER A 56 2.91 1.64 -3.70
CA SER A 56 2.02 2.10 -2.63
C SER A 56 2.02 1.23 -1.36
N CYS A 57 3.06 0.42 -1.16
CA CYS A 57 3.29 -0.32 0.08
C CYS A 57 3.53 0.66 1.24
N ARG A 58 2.44 1.14 1.86
CA ARG A 58 2.50 1.63 3.24
C ARG A 58 3.16 0.53 4.05
N LYS A 59 4.17 0.88 4.85
CA LYS A 59 4.70 -0.06 5.86
C LYS A 59 3.53 -0.42 6.77
N GLY A 60 2.99 -1.61 6.55
CA GLY A 60 1.88 -2.14 7.32
C GLY A 60 2.29 -2.29 8.78
N GLY A 61 1.30 -2.42 9.65
CA GLY A 61 1.53 -2.75 11.04
C GLY A 61 2.41 -4.00 11.16
N ILE A 62 3.46 -3.94 11.99
CA ILE A 62 4.36 -5.07 12.27
C ILE A 62 3.95 -5.82 13.54
N ASN A 63 3.08 -5.24 14.36
CA ASN A 63 2.70 -5.76 15.68
C ASN A 63 1.41 -6.61 15.64
N GLY A 64 0.85 -6.86 14.46
CA GLY A 64 -0.42 -7.59 14.32
C GLY A 64 -1.58 -6.80 14.91
N ASP A 65 -2.49 -7.47 15.64
CA ASP A 65 -3.68 -6.84 16.23
C ASP A 65 -3.38 -5.65 17.14
N LEU A 66 -2.18 -5.61 17.75
CA LEU A 66 -1.76 -4.54 18.63
C LEU A 66 -1.68 -3.18 17.91
N ASP A 67 -1.33 -3.16 16.62
CA ASP A 67 -1.23 -1.90 15.88
C ASP A 67 -2.61 -1.27 15.68
N GLY A 68 -2.72 0.01 16.05
CA GLY A 68 -3.91 0.83 15.86
C GLY A 68 -4.17 1.75 17.04
N GLN A 69 -5.32 2.43 16.98
CA GLN A 69 -5.78 3.29 18.05
C GLN A 69 -6.70 2.51 19.00
N TRP A 70 -6.43 2.68 20.29
CA TRP A 70 -7.09 2.02 21.39
C TRP A 70 -7.64 3.07 22.34
N ARG A 71 -8.93 3.02 22.62
CA ARG A 71 -9.54 3.86 23.64
C ARG A 71 -9.50 3.14 24.98
N VAL A 72 -9.04 3.84 26.01
CA VAL A 72 -9.09 3.35 27.39
C VAL A 72 -10.56 3.22 27.82
N ILE A 73 -10.87 2.11 28.49
CA ILE A 73 -12.17 1.81 29.07
C ILE A 73 -12.06 1.84 30.59
N THR A 74 -11.09 1.11 31.15
CA THR A 74 -10.79 1.15 32.58
C THR A 74 -9.30 1.30 32.82
N VAL A 75 -8.95 2.01 33.88
CA VAL A 75 -7.64 1.98 34.52
C VAL A 75 -7.86 1.63 35.99
N GLU A 76 -7.40 0.46 36.38
CA GLU A 76 -7.39 -0.03 37.75
C GLU A 76 -5.99 0.21 38.32
N ASN A 77 -5.87 1.02 39.37
CA ASN A 77 -4.63 1.20 40.11
C ASN A 77 -4.48 0.06 41.11
N LEU A 78 -3.39 -0.69 41.01
CA LEU A 78 -3.17 -1.90 41.81
C LEU A 78 -2.60 -1.62 43.20
N ASP A 79 -2.08 -0.41 43.45
CA ASP A 79 -1.58 -0.04 44.78
C ASP A 79 -2.74 0.29 45.74
N ASP A 80 -3.78 0.97 45.25
CA ASP A 80 -4.91 1.47 46.07
C ASP A 80 -6.28 0.91 45.68
N ASN A 81 -6.36 0.05 44.66
CA ASN A 81 -7.57 -0.55 44.11
C ASN A 81 -8.59 0.45 43.56
N THR A 82 -8.18 1.69 43.26
CA THR A 82 -9.06 2.66 42.61
C THR A 82 -9.27 2.29 41.14
N VAL A 83 -10.48 2.51 40.65
CA VAL A 83 -10.85 2.25 39.25
C VAL A 83 -11.37 3.53 38.64
N SER A 84 -10.86 3.88 37.46
CA SER A 84 -11.31 5.01 36.68
C SER A 84 -11.79 4.56 35.29
N GLU A 85 -12.80 5.23 34.76
CA GLU A 85 -13.38 4.94 33.44
C GLU A 85 -13.28 6.16 32.50
N PRO A 86 -12.08 6.51 32.04
CA PRO A 86 -11.90 7.73 31.27
C PRO A 86 -12.35 7.56 29.81
N TYR A 87 -13.16 8.50 29.31
CA TYR A 87 -13.69 8.45 27.94
C TYR A 87 -12.80 9.10 26.88
N THR A 88 -11.80 9.88 27.30
CA THR A 88 -11.02 10.77 26.43
C THR A 88 -9.56 10.35 26.25
N LEU A 89 -9.16 9.21 26.82
CA LEU A 89 -7.78 8.73 26.76
C LEU A 89 -7.61 7.68 25.67
N PHE A 90 -6.56 7.85 24.88
CA PHE A 90 -6.22 6.95 23.79
C PHE A 90 -4.76 6.54 23.82
N TYR A 91 -4.51 5.32 23.38
CA TYR A 91 -3.22 4.78 22.99
C TYR A 91 -3.22 4.58 21.47
N CYS A 92 -2.39 5.29 20.73
CA CYS A 92 -2.07 4.96 19.35
C CYS A 92 -0.78 4.14 19.34
N LEU A 93 -0.89 2.83 19.14
CA LEU A 93 0.25 1.91 19.08
C LEU A 93 0.54 1.63 17.61
N TYR A 94 1.71 2.01 17.10
CA TYR A 94 2.03 1.79 15.69
C TYR A 94 3.52 1.60 15.48
N LEU A 95 3.92 0.51 14.80
CA LEU A 95 5.31 0.18 14.49
C LEU A 95 6.20 0.13 15.75
N HIS A 96 7.05 1.14 15.96
CA HIS A 96 7.97 1.23 17.10
C HIS A 96 7.63 2.44 18.00
N THR A 97 6.39 2.92 17.93
CA THR A 97 5.98 4.15 18.60
C THR A 97 4.63 3.97 19.27
N ALA A 98 4.48 4.57 20.44
CA ALA A 98 3.20 4.77 21.08
C ALA A 98 2.94 6.26 21.25
N ASN A 99 1.73 6.72 20.94
CA ASN A 99 1.28 8.07 21.25
C ASN A 99 0.08 8.00 22.20
N LEU A 100 0.21 8.64 23.35
CA LEU A 100 -0.90 8.84 24.28
C LEU A 100 -1.55 10.17 23.97
N THR A 101 -2.87 10.17 23.83
CA THR A 101 -3.61 11.39 23.52
C THR A 101 -4.86 11.56 24.39
N ASN A 102 -5.05 12.81 24.81
CA ASN A 102 -6.23 13.39 25.43
C ASN A 102 -6.34 14.81 24.84
N PRO A 103 -7.52 15.43 24.67
CA PRO A 103 -7.70 16.83 24.30
C PRO A 103 -6.62 17.84 24.77
N GLY A 104 -6.07 17.69 25.99
CA GLY A 104 -5.04 18.58 26.55
C GLY A 104 -3.62 18.02 26.67
N VAL A 105 -3.40 16.71 26.47
CA VAL A 105 -2.11 16.06 26.74
C VAL A 105 -1.74 15.13 25.59
N LYS A 106 -0.49 15.24 25.13
CA LYS A 106 0.10 14.38 24.11
C LYS A 106 1.47 13.91 24.60
N ALA A 107 1.65 12.60 24.67
CA ALA A 107 2.95 12.00 25.01
C ALA A 107 3.33 10.96 23.96
N THR A 108 4.63 10.89 23.66
CA THR A 108 5.18 9.96 22.66
C THR A 108 6.22 9.08 23.33
N ALA A 109 6.13 7.78 23.11
CA ALA A 109 7.08 6.80 23.59
C ALA A 109 7.68 5.98 22.44
N ASN A 110 8.93 5.55 22.65
CA ASN A 110 9.48 4.41 21.93
C ASN A 110 8.75 3.15 22.40
N MET A 111 8.32 2.32 21.47
CA MET A 111 7.55 1.11 21.73
C MET A 111 8.32 -0.12 21.26
N THR A 112 8.46 -1.09 22.15
CA THR A 112 8.90 -2.45 21.81
C THR A 112 7.81 -3.43 22.17
N TYR A 113 7.47 -4.33 21.24
CA TYR A 113 6.51 -5.40 21.48
C TYR A 113 7.15 -6.75 21.21
N ASP A 114 7.23 -7.57 22.25
CA ASP A 114 7.60 -8.98 22.16
C ASP A 114 6.34 -9.84 22.10
N LYS A 115 6.08 -10.42 20.92
CA LYS A 115 4.91 -11.30 20.69
C LYS A 115 5.01 -12.63 21.44
N THR A 116 6.23 -13.14 21.61
CA THR A 116 6.48 -14.43 22.27
C THR A 116 6.24 -14.30 23.77
N ASP A 117 6.83 -13.27 24.37
CA ASP A 117 6.72 -13.00 25.81
C ASP A 117 5.43 -12.24 26.18
N ARG A 118 4.63 -11.86 25.16
CA ARG A 118 3.43 -11.02 25.32
C ARG A 118 3.73 -9.76 26.14
N ARG A 119 4.83 -9.09 25.83
CA ARG A 119 5.37 -7.96 26.59
C ARG A 119 5.41 -6.68 25.75
N LEU A 120 4.76 -5.64 26.23
CA LEU A 120 4.77 -4.30 25.64
C LEU A 120 5.58 -3.36 26.53
N THR A 121 6.68 -2.82 26.02
CA THR A 121 7.50 -1.83 26.72
C THR A 121 7.30 -0.46 26.08
N LEU A 122 6.94 0.53 26.90
CA LEU A 122 6.83 1.93 26.51
C LEU A 122 7.89 2.75 27.24
N GLU A 123 8.76 3.40 26.47
CA GLU A 123 9.80 4.28 26.99
C GLU A 123 9.54 5.71 26.52
N PHE A 124 9.15 6.55 27.48
CA PHE A 124 8.91 7.98 27.27
C PHE A 124 10.21 8.74 27.54
N PRO A 125 10.78 9.44 26.54
CA PRO A 125 11.97 10.25 26.74
C PRO A 125 11.69 11.53 27.53
N TYR A 126 10.43 11.99 27.58
CA TYR A 126 10.00 13.23 28.25
C TYR A 126 8.56 13.11 28.78
N GLY A 127 8.17 13.96 29.73
CA GLY A 127 6.76 14.23 30.08
C GLY A 127 5.99 13.08 30.72
N THR A 128 6.60 12.37 31.67
CA THR A 128 6.00 11.21 32.36
C THR A 128 5.11 11.59 33.54
N ASP A 129 5.26 12.80 34.06
CA ASP A 129 4.59 13.36 35.24
C ASP A 129 3.06 13.46 35.10
N GLN A 130 2.55 13.45 33.87
CA GLN A 130 1.11 13.57 33.58
C GLN A 130 0.48 12.25 33.07
N LEU A 131 1.20 11.13 33.15
CA LEU A 131 0.76 9.87 32.53
C LEU A 131 0.03 8.91 33.47
N ALA A 132 -0.09 9.26 34.76
CA ALA A 132 -0.85 8.49 35.73
C ALA A 132 -2.31 8.19 35.29
N PRO A 133 -3.05 9.10 34.62
CA PRO A 133 -4.39 8.79 34.10
C PRO A 133 -4.43 7.65 33.06
N TRP A 134 -3.30 7.35 32.40
CA TRP A 134 -3.17 6.21 31.50
C TRP A 134 -2.71 4.94 32.23
N GLY A 135 -2.50 4.97 33.55
CA GLY A 135 -1.93 3.84 34.29
C GLY A 135 -0.41 3.69 34.11
N ILE A 136 0.28 4.79 33.78
CA ILE A 136 1.73 4.84 33.59
C ILE A 136 2.34 5.66 34.72
N TYR A 137 3.19 5.01 35.52
CA TYR A 137 3.80 5.60 36.73
C TYR A 137 5.33 5.64 36.68
N ALA A 138 5.95 5.07 35.63
CA ALA A 138 7.40 5.05 35.43
C ALA A 138 7.74 5.03 33.94
N SER A 139 9.01 5.31 33.59
CA SER A 139 9.54 5.11 32.25
C SER A 139 10.92 4.44 32.35
N PRO A 140 11.16 3.30 31.70
CA PRO A 140 10.19 2.54 30.90
C PRO A 140 9.06 1.96 31.74
N THR A 141 7.84 1.94 31.20
CA THR A 141 6.75 1.10 31.72
C THR A 141 6.70 -0.19 30.93
N ILE A 142 6.64 -1.31 31.64
CA ILE A 142 6.55 -2.65 31.06
C ILE A 142 5.18 -3.22 31.37
N PHE A 143 4.46 -3.58 30.32
CA PHE A 143 3.16 -4.21 30.38
C PHE A 143 3.23 -5.67 29.93
N LYS A 144 2.57 -6.54 30.68
CA LYS A 144 2.16 -7.87 30.21
C LYS A 144 0.82 -7.74 29.49
N ILE A 145 0.70 -8.33 28.29
CA ILE A 145 -0.57 -8.41 27.56
C ILE A 145 -1.36 -9.61 28.09
N GLU A 146 -2.38 -9.35 28.89
CA GLU A 146 -3.30 -10.38 29.38
C GLU A 146 -4.24 -10.88 28.29
N HIS A 147 -4.72 -9.95 27.45
CA HIS A 147 -5.63 -10.24 26.36
C HIS A 147 -5.39 -9.31 25.18
N LEU A 148 -5.40 -9.85 23.96
CA LEU A 148 -5.28 -9.08 22.72
C LEU A 148 -6.04 -9.80 21.60
N ASN A 149 -6.94 -9.07 20.95
CA ASN A 149 -7.52 -9.40 19.66
C ASN A 149 -7.82 -8.10 18.89
N HIS A 150 -8.36 -8.17 17.68
CA HIS A 150 -8.70 -6.99 16.88
C HIS A 150 -9.67 -5.95 17.51
N GLN A 151 -10.35 -6.27 18.63
CA GLN A 151 -11.33 -5.39 19.29
C GLN A 151 -10.94 -4.95 20.70
N THR A 152 -10.16 -5.76 21.42
CA THR A 152 -9.93 -5.63 22.86
C THR A 152 -8.46 -5.85 23.19
N LEU A 153 -7.94 -5.01 24.08
CA LEU A 153 -6.58 -5.07 24.60
C LEU A 153 -6.65 -4.89 26.11
N VAL A 154 -6.10 -5.84 26.85
CA VAL A 154 -5.95 -5.75 28.30
C VAL A 154 -4.47 -5.92 28.63
N VAL A 155 -3.92 -4.92 29.33
CA VAL A 155 -2.52 -4.89 29.70
C VAL A 155 -2.37 -4.62 31.19
N THR A 156 -1.32 -5.18 31.78
CA THR A 156 -1.06 -5.06 33.21
C THR A 156 0.42 -4.79 33.47
N SER A 157 0.71 -3.78 34.27
CA SER A 157 2.02 -3.51 34.87
C SER A 157 2.02 -3.94 36.34
N ASP A 158 3.07 -3.62 37.08
CA ASP A 158 3.10 -3.74 38.54
C ASP A 158 2.16 -2.75 39.24
N LYS A 159 1.78 -1.65 38.58
CA LYS A 159 1.00 -0.55 39.15
C LYS A 159 -0.41 -0.41 38.62
N ALA A 160 -0.70 -0.89 37.42
CA ALA A 160 -2.02 -0.72 36.83
C ALA A 160 -2.44 -1.89 35.95
N ARG A 161 -3.75 -2.11 35.90
CA ARG A 161 -4.41 -2.92 34.88
C ARG A 161 -5.30 -2.02 34.02
N ILE A 162 -5.14 -2.10 32.71
CA ILE A 162 -5.79 -1.20 31.76
C ILE A 162 -6.58 -2.03 30.75
N THR A 163 -7.88 -1.79 30.69
CA THR A 163 -8.75 -2.37 29.66
C THR A 163 -8.99 -1.33 28.58
N MET A 164 -8.78 -1.73 27.33
CA MET A 164 -8.97 -0.90 26.15
C MET A 164 -9.84 -1.60 25.10
N LYS A 165 -10.50 -0.79 24.28
CA LYS A 165 -11.16 -1.26 23.06
C LYS A 165 -10.60 -0.55 21.83
N LYS A 166 -10.70 -1.17 20.67
CA LYS A 166 -10.35 -0.54 19.39
C LYS A 166 -11.22 0.71 19.17
N PHE A 167 -10.60 1.79 18.68
CA PHE A 167 -11.30 3.00 18.24
C PHE A 167 -11.66 2.93 16.76
#